data_AF-C6DYV3-F1
#
_entry.id   AF-C6DYV3-F1
#
_cell.length_a   1.000
_cell.length_b   1.000
_cell.length_c   1.000
_cell.angle_alpha   90.00
_cell.angle_beta   90.00
_cell.angle_gamma   90.00
#
_symmetry.space_group_name_H-M   'P 1'
#
loop_
_entity.id
_entity.type
_entity.pdbx_description
1 polymer ?
#
loop_
_entity_poly.entity_id
_entity_poly.type
_entity_poly.pdbx_seq_one_letter_code
_entity_poly.pdbx_strand_id
1 'polypeptide(L)'
;MITISNFGSVLEIAFGFNALFYIFEVAPTSDGLLERKFDKYDELVQEKVRLTKSTEAFPLGYVISSTYTIYKFLLGLFSIIMSLISLGLLIYSGYYPNATMSGYLMGSLIIVSFLPIPVLAMIMYYKASRWINLATGHIEEIVKTARE
;
A
#
# COMPACT_ATOMS: atom_id res chain seq x y z
N MET A 1 11.89 32.23 -5.82
CA MET A 1 10.42 32.02 -5.82
C MET A 1 10.04 31.64 -7.25
N ILE A 2 9.18 30.65 -7.44
CA ILE A 2 8.74 30.16 -8.75
C ILE A 2 7.23 30.32 -8.88
N THR A 3 6.75 30.61 -10.08
CA THR A 3 5.31 30.71 -10.35
C THR A 3 4.70 29.32 -10.33
N ILE A 4 3.59 29.16 -9.59
CA ILE A 4 2.93 27.86 -9.39
C ILE A 4 2.37 27.33 -10.72
N SER A 5 1.82 28.22 -11.57
CA SER A 5 1.23 27.89 -12.87
C SER A 5 2.22 27.24 -13.84
N ASN A 6 3.53 27.47 -13.70
CA ASN A 6 4.56 26.81 -14.50
C ASN A 6 4.62 25.28 -14.27
N PHE A 7 4.02 24.81 -13.18
CA PHE A 7 3.96 23.40 -12.79
C PHE A 7 2.57 22.79 -12.98
N GLY A 8 1.64 23.48 -13.65
CA GLY A 8 0.25 23.02 -13.84
C GLY A 8 0.17 21.59 -14.36
N SER A 9 0.87 21.28 -15.45
CA SER A 9 0.92 19.91 -16.01
C SER A 9 1.50 18.89 -15.03
N VAL A 10 2.51 19.26 -14.23
CA VAL A 10 3.12 18.36 -13.24
C VAL A 10 2.15 18.08 -12.09
N LEU A 11 1.40 19.10 -11.65
CA LEU A 11 0.37 18.96 -10.61
C LEU A 11 -0.83 18.16 -11.09
N GLU A 12 -1.22 18.29 -12.36
CA GLU A 12 -2.26 17.45 -12.98
C GLU A 12 -1.82 15.99 -13.05
N ILE A 13 -0.58 15.73 -13.45
CA ILE A 13 -0.01 14.38 -13.45
C ILE A 13 0.09 13.85 -12.02
N ALA A 14 0.46 14.67 -11.04
CA ALA A 14 0.52 14.28 -9.63
C ALA A 14 -0.87 13.92 -9.09
N PHE A 15 -1.87 14.74 -9.38
CA PHE A 15 -3.26 14.46 -9.05
C PHE A 15 -3.74 13.16 -9.72
N GLY A 16 -3.52 13.04 -11.02
CA GLY A 16 -3.86 11.85 -11.79
C GLY A 16 -3.19 10.60 -11.24
N PHE A 17 -1.89 10.65 -10.94
CA PHE A 17 -1.16 9.51 -10.40
C PHE A 17 -1.65 9.11 -9.01
N ASN A 18 -1.92 10.07 -8.12
CA ASN A 18 -2.45 9.77 -6.78
C ASN A 18 -3.89 9.23 -6.82
N ALA A 19 -4.74 9.83 -7.64
CA ALA A 19 -6.12 9.39 -7.86
C ALA A 19 -6.15 8.01 -8.53
N LEU A 20 -5.35 7.79 -9.58
CA LEU A 20 -5.25 6.50 -10.27
C LEU A 20 -4.60 5.44 -9.39
N PHE A 21 -3.64 5.76 -8.51
CA PHE A 21 -3.09 4.77 -7.58
C PHE A 21 -4.15 4.23 -6.62
N TYR A 22 -5.12 5.07 -6.25
CA TYR A 22 -6.25 4.69 -5.41
C TYR A 22 -7.39 4.00 -6.18
N ILE A 23 -7.67 4.44 -7.43
CA ILE A 23 -8.81 3.97 -8.23
C ILE A 23 -8.43 2.77 -9.14
N PHE A 24 -7.19 2.71 -9.64
CA PHE A 24 -6.73 1.79 -10.69
C PHE A 24 -5.39 1.08 -10.35
N GLU A 25 -5.46 -0.05 -9.64
CA GLU A 25 -4.71 -1.26 -10.08
C GLU A 25 -3.29 -1.61 -9.54
N VAL A 26 -2.59 -0.83 -8.72
CA VAL A 26 -1.39 -1.37 -8.02
C VAL A 26 -1.76 -2.12 -6.74
N ALA A 27 -2.73 -1.61 -5.98
CA ALA A 27 -3.25 -2.31 -4.79
C ALA A 27 -4.07 -3.57 -5.14
N PRO A 28 -5.04 -3.57 -6.08
CA PRO A 28 -5.89 -4.73 -6.36
C PRO A 28 -5.13 -5.98 -6.83
N THR A 29 -4.10 -5.80 -7.67
CA THR A 29 -3.30 -6.93 -8.19
C THR A 29 -2.44 -7.55 -7.08
N SER A 30 -1.89 -6.70 -6.20
CA SER A 30 -1.12 -7.16 -5.05
C SER A 30 -2.01 -7.73 -3.95
N ASP A 31 -3.21 -7.19 -3.75
CA ASP A 31 -4.25 -7.71 -2.85
C ASP A 31 -4.65 -9.13 -3.24
N GLY A 32 -5.03 -9.37 -4.49
CA GLY A 32 -5.47 -10.70 -4.94
C GLY A 32 -4.37 -11.76 -4.86
N LEU A 33 -3.10 -11.37 -5.05
CA LEU A 33 -1.96 -12.26 -4.83
C LEU A 33 -1.72 -12.54 -3.34
N LEU A 34 -1.93 -11.55 -2.47
CA LEU A 34 -1.79 -11.71 -1.02
C LEU A 34 -2.95 -12.55 -0.46
N GLU A 35 -4.17 -12.33 -0.92
CA GLU A 35 -5.38 -13.05 -0.55
C GLU A 35 -5.23 -14.54 -0.86
N ARG A 36 -4.78 -14.90 -2.06
CA ARG A 36 -4.46 -16.30 -2.40
C ARG A 36 -3.42 -16.93 -1.46
N LYS A 37 -2.47 -16.14 -0.95
CA LYS A 37 -1.49 -16.63 0.04
C LYS A 37 -2.11 -16.81 1.42
N PHE A 38 -3.05 -15.94 1.80
CA PHE A 38 -3.85 -16.09 3.02
C PHE A 38 -4.76 -17.31 2.94
N ASP A 39 -5.46 -17.51 1.82
CA ASP A 39 -6.30 -18.69 1.61
C ASP A 39 -5.50 -19.98 1.77
N LYS A 40 -4.32 -20.07 1.12
CA LYS A 40 -3.42 -21.21 1.25
C LYS A 40 -2.96 -21.41 2.71
N TYR A 41 -2.63 -20.31 3.40
CA TYR A 41 -2.22 -20.38 4.81
C TYR A 41 -3.36 -20.90 5.69
N ASP A 42 -4.58 -20.42 5.50
CA ASP A 42 -5.76 -20.83 6.27
C ASP A 42 -6.11 -22.30 6.01
N GLU A 43 -6.03 -22.77 4.77
CA GLU A 43 -6.19 -24.20 4.43
C GLU A 43 -5.21 -25.08 5.20
N LEU A 44 -3.94 -24.69 5.25
CA LEU A 44 -2.89 -25.41 5.99
C LEU A 44 -3.09 -25.35 7.50
N VAL A 45 -3.58 -24.23 8.03
CA VAL A 45 -3.94 -24.12 9.46
C VAL A 45 -5.05 -25.09 9.80
N GLN A 46 -6.12 -25.14 9.01
CA GLN A 46 -7.24 -26.06 9.22
C GLN A 46 -6.77 -27.52 9.18
N GLU A 47 -5.88 -27.84 8.23
CA GLU A 47 -5.27 -29.17 8.17
C GLU A 47 -4.40 -29.49 9.40
N LYS A 48 -3.54 -28.55 9.83
CA LYS A 48 -2.74 -28.69 11.04
C LYS A 48 -3.61 -28.94 12.27
N VAL A 49 -4.70 -28.19 12.43
CA VAL A 49 -5.65 -28.36 13.55
C VAL A 49 -6.31 -29.73 13.48
N ARG A 50 -6.70 -30.20 12.29
CA ARG A 50 -7.28 -31.54 12.09
C ARG A 50 -6.31 -32.66 12.50
N LEU A 51 -5.04 -32.55 12.15
CA LEU A 51 -4.03 -33.59 12.40
C LEU A 51 -3.51 -33.56 13.85
N THR A 52 -3.21 -32.37 14.37
CA THR A 52 -2.54 -32.21 15.68
C THR A 52 -3.49 -31.93 16.83
N LYS A 53 -4.76 -31.60 16.55
CA LYS A 53 -5.75 -31.08 17.52
C LYS A 53 -5.28 -29.82 18.28
N SER A 54 -4.22 -29.14 17.83
CA SER A 54 -3.64 -27.95 18.46
C SER A 54 -3.88 -26.69 17.62
N THR A 55 -4.44 -25.66 18.26
CA THR A 55 -4.73 -24.36 17.67
C THR A 55 -3.58 -23.35 17.77
N GLU A 56 -2.42 -23.70 18.33
CA GLU A 56 -1.35 -22.73 18.66
C GLU A 56 -0.76 -21.93 17.47
N ALA A 57 -1.04 -22.31 16.21
CA ALA A 57 -0.55 -21.57 15.04
C ALA A 57 -1.38 -20.31 14.68
N PHE A 58 -2.42 -20.00 15.46
CA PHE A 58 -3.52 -19.09 15.09
C PHE A 58 -3.20 -17.59 14.87
N PRO A 59 -2.23 -16.93 15.53
CA PRO A 59 -2.20 -15.47 15.49
C PRO A 59 -1.44 -14.86 14.30
N LEU A 60 -0.57 -15.62 13.62
CA LEU A 60 0.36 -15.03 12.65
C LEU A 60 -0.33 -14.53 11.36
N GLY A 61 -1.17 -15.35 10.72
CA GLY A 61 -1.93 -14.92 9.54
C GLY A 61 -2.85 -13.73 9.83
N TYR A 62 -3.57 -13.78 10.94
CA TYR A 62 -4.47 -12.69 11.36
C TYR A 62 -3.73 -11.37 11.62
N VAL A 63 -2.57 -11.42 12.29
CA VAL A 63 -1.75 -10.23 12.55
C VAL A 63 -1.23 -9.63 11.25
N ILE A 64 -0.75 -10.45 10.31
CA ILE A 64 -0.21 -9.97 9.02
C ILE A 64 -1.33 -9.33 8.20
N SER A 65 -2.50 -9.97 8.11
CA SER A 65 -3.67 -9.46 7.38
C SER A 65 -4.15 -8.12 7.96
N SER A 66 -4.35 -8.06 9.28
CA SER A 66 -4.79 -6.85 9.97
C SER A 66 -3.80 -5.68 9.80
N THR A 67 -2.51 -5.99 9.91
CA THR A 67 -1.43 -5.01 9.75
C THR A 67 -1.39 -4.44 8.33
N TYR A 68 -1.57 -5.29 7.31
CA TYR A 68 -1.61 -4.88 5.92
C TYR A 68 -2.79 -3.94 5.63
N THR A 69 -4.00 -4.25 6.15
CA THR A 69 -5.19 -3.39 5.99
C THR A 69 -4.99 -2.00 6.61
N ILE A 70 -4.39 -1.91 7.81
CA ILE A 70 -4.10 -0.63 8.46
C ILE A 70 -3.14 0.21 7.60
N TYR A 71 -2.07 -0.39 7.11
CA TYR A 71 -1.11 0.33 6.27
C TYR A 71 -1.72 0.80 4.95
N LYS A 72 -2.55 -0.04 4.33
CA LYS A 72 -3.29 0.33 3.11
C LYS A 72 -4.21 1.52 3.36
N PHE A 73 -4.91 1.54 4.49
CA PHE A 73 -5.74 2.67 4.89
C PHE A 73 -4.93 3.95 5.04
N LEU A 74 -3.78 3.90 5.72
CA LEU A 74 -2.89 5.06 5.90
C LEU A 74 -2.34 5.58 4.56
N LEU A 75 -1.90 4.70 3.66
CA LEU A 75 -1.47 5.09 2.31
C LEU A 75 -2.60 5.72 1.50
N GLY A 76 -3.81 5.16 1.61
CA GLY A 76 -5.01 5.71 0.98
C GLY A 76 -5.30 7.13 1.46
N LEU A 77 -5.31 7.34 2.78
CA LEU A 77 -5.49 8.66 3.39
C LEU A 77 -4.43 9.64 2.88
N PHE A 78 -3.16 9.23 2.86
CA PHE A 78 -2.06 10.06 2.39
C PHE A 78 -2.21 10.46 0.92
N SER A 79 -2.60 9.51 0.05
CA SER A 79 -2.88 9.78 -1.36
C SER A 79 -4.02 10.78 -1.55
N ILE A 80 -5.10 10.66 -0.78
CA ILE A 80 -6.23 11.60 -0.81
C ILE A 80 -5.75 13.01 -0.42
N ILE A 81 -4.99 13.13 0.67
CA ILE A 81 -4.45 14.42 1.12
C ILE A 81 -3.58 15.05 0.04
N MET A 82 -2.66 14.30 -0.56
CA MET A 82 -1.78 14.83 -1.62
C MET A 82 -2.55 15.20 -2.89
N SER A 83 -3.61 14.46 -3.23
CA SER A 83 -4.52 14.79 -4.33
C SER A 83 -5.24 16.11 -4.09
N LEU A 84 -5.78 16.31 -2.88
CA LEU A 84 -6.45 17.55 -2.49
C LEU A 84 -5.50 18.75 -2.49
N ILE A 85 -4.25 18.56 -2.03
CA ILE A 85 -3.23 19.62 -2.08
C ILE A 85 -2.92 19.98 -3.54
N SER A 86 -2.72 18.99 -4.41
CA SER A 86 -2.41 19.20 -5.83
C SER A 86 -3.56 19.91 -6.55
N LEU A 87 -4.79 19.46 -6.31
CA LEU A 87 -6.00 20.09 -6.84
C LEU A 87 -6.18 21.52 -6.32
N GLY A 88 -5.95 21.74 -5.03
CA GLY A 88 -6.01 23.07 -4.41
C GLY A 88 -5.00 24.04 -5.02
N LEU A 89 -3.77 23.58 -5.28
CA LEU A 89 -2.74 24.38 -5.96
C LEU A 89 -3.10 24.67 -7.41
N LEU A 90 -3.67 23.71 -8.13
CA LEU A 90 -4.15 23.91 -9.50
C LEU A 90 -5.22 25.00 -9.55
N ILE A 91 -6.28 24.84 -8.74
CA ILE A 91 -7.37 25.81 -8.64
C ILE A 91 -6.83 27.19 -8.26
N TYR A 92 -5.99 27.25 -7.21
CA TYR A 92 -5.41 28.50 -6.73
C TYR A 92 -4.58 29.20 -7.81
N SER A 93 -3.75 28.45 -8.55
CA SER A 93 -2.95 29.01 -9.64
C SER A 93 -3.79 29.47 -10.84
N GLY A 94 -4.97 28.88 -11.03
CA GLY A 94 -5.93 29.32 -12.05
C GLY A 94 -6.57 30.67 -11.73
N TYR A 95 -6.86 30.94 -10.46
CA TYR A 95 -7.39 32.25 -10.01
C TYR A 95 -6.29 33.30 -9.83
N TYR A 96 -5.09 32.90 -9.40
CA TYR A 96 -3.95 33.78 -9.15
C TYR A 96 -2.72 33.32 -9.96
N PRO A 97 -2.65 33.62 -11.27
CA PRO A 97 -1.60 33.08 -12.15
C PRO A 97 -0.20 33.56 -11.81
N ASN A 98 -0.08 34.70 -11.12
CA ASN A 98 1.19 35.27 -10.66
C ASN A 98 1.57 34.80 -9.23
N ALA A 99 0.80 33.88 -8.64
CA ALA A 99 1.14 33.33 -7.34
C ALA A 99 2.48 32.59 -7.41
N THR A 100 3.33 32.86 -6.41
CA THR A 100 4.66 32.26 -6.33
C THR A 100 4.82 31.46 -5.05
N MET A 101 5.63 30.40 -5.14
CA MET A 101 6.00 29.55 -4.02
C MET A 101 7.53 29.37 -3.99
N SER A 102 8.07 29.00 -2.83
CA SER A 102 9.46 28.57 -2.75
C SER A 102 9.69 27.33 -3.61
N GLY A 103 10.77 27.32 -4.40
CA GLY A 103 11.12 26.20 -5.26
C GLY A 103 11.35 24.90 -4.48
N TYR A 104 11.93 25.00 -3.29
CA TYR A 104 12.11 23.85 -2.39
C TYR A 104 10.78 23.26 -1.94
N LEU A 105 9.78 24.10 -1.65
CA LEU A 105 8.48 23.65 -1.17
C LEU A 105 7.69 22.97 -2.30
N MET A 106 7.67 23.57 -3.49
CA MET A 106 7.07 22.93 -4.68
C MET A 106 7.78 21.61 -5.03
N GLY A 107 9.12 21.60 -5.03
CA GLY A 107 9.89 20.39 -5.29
C GLY A 107 9.59 19.27 -4.28
N SER A 108 9.49 19.62 -2.99
CA SER A 108 9.12 18.67 -1.94
C SER A 108 7.70 18.11 -2.14
N LEU A 109 6.73 18.95 -2.51
CA LEU A 109 5.36 18.52 -2.79
C LEU A 109 5.29 17.56 -3.96
N ILE A 110 6.02 17.85 -5.04
CA ILE A 110 6.11 16.99 -6.22
C ILE A 110 6.73 15.64 -5.82
N ILE A 111 7.89 15.64 -5.17
CA ILE A 111 8.56 14.40 -4.73
C ILE A 111 7.62 13.57 -3.85
N VAL A 112 6.97 14.20 -2.87
CA VAL A 112 6.07 13.53 -1.93
C VAL A 112 4.79 13.03 -2.63
N SER A 113 4.37 13.66 -3.73
CA SER A 113 3.22 13.21 -4.51
C SER A 113 3.51 12.00 -5.39
N PHE A 114 4.76 11.80 -5.81
CA PHE A 114 5.13 10.75 -6.77
C PHE A 114 5.84 9.55 -6.14
N LEU A 115 6.71 9.75 -5.14
CA LEU A 115 7.63 8.72 -4.67
C LEU A 115 7.11 7.89 -3.47
N PRO A 116 6.66 8.49 -2.37
CA PRO A 116 6.35 7.75 -1.14
C PRO A 116 5.27 6.69 -1.33
N ILE A 117 4.19 7.01 -2.02
CA ILE A 117 3.03 6.12 -2.13
C ILE A 117 3.36 4.82 -2.88
N PRO A 118 3.88 4.83 -4.12
CA PRO A 118 4.22 3.60 -4.82
C PRO A 118 5.36 2.82 -4.15
N VAL A 119 6.38 3.52 -3.60
CA VAL A 119 7.50 2.87 -2.93
C VAL A 119 7.07 2.17 -1.65
N LEU A 120 6.29 2.85 -0.80
CA LEU A 120 5.80 2.26 0.45
C LEU A 120 4.83 1.11 0.17
N ALA A 121 3.96 1.24 -0.83
CA ALA A 121 3.07 0.16 -1.23
C ALA A 121 3.84 -1.10 -1.65
N MET A 122 4.90 -0.96 -2.45
CA MET A 122 5.77 -2.08 -2.83
C MET A 122 6.46 -2.69 -1.62
N ILE A 123 7.10 -1.88 -0.77
CA ILE A 123 7.78 -2.35 0.45
C ILE A 123 6.83 -3.16 1.33
N MET A 124 5.61 -2.65 1.53
CA MET A 124 4.58 -3.30 2.34
C MET A 124 4.15 -4.63 1.74
N TYR A 125 3.88 -4.68 0.43
CA TYR A 125 3.56 -5.92 -0.25
C TYR A 125 4.68 -6.96 -0.09
N TYR A 126 5.93 -6.60 -0.36
CA TYR A 126 7.06 -7.53 -0.21
C TYR A 126 7.21 -8.03 1.23
N LYS A 127 7.02 -7.15 2.22
CA LYS A 127 7.12 -7.49 3.64
C LYS A 127 6.00 -8.45 4.06
N ALA A 128 4.75 -8.15 3.72
CA ALA A 128 3.61 -9.02 4.02
C ALA A 128 3.73 -10.38 3.31
N SER A 129 4.11 -10.36 2.03
CA SER A 129 4.33 -11.55 1.20
C SER A 129 5.45 -12.45 1.75
N ARG A 130 6.53 -11.86 2.26
CA ARG A 130 7.61 -12.62 2.92
C ARG A 130 7.15 -13.25 4.23
N TRP A 131 6.45 -12.49 5.07
CA TRP A 131 5.97 -12.98 6.36
C TRP A 131 4.96 -14.11 6.21
N ILE A 132 4.02 -14.00 5.27
CA ILE A 132 3.07 -15.07 5.03
C ILE A 132 3.75 -16.32 4.48
N ASN A 133 4.68 -16.18 3.54
CA ASN A 133 5.44 -17.33 3.01
C ASN A 133 6.22 -18.07 4.12
N LEU A 134 6.83 -17.33 5.06
CA LEU A 134 7.52 -17.93 6.22
C LEU A 134 6.54 -18.65 7.15
N ALA A 135 5.39 -18.03 7.43
CA ALA A 135 4.36 -18.63 8.26
C ALA A 135 3.76 -19.89 7.60
N THR A 136 3.49 -19.85 6.30
CA THR A 136 3.04 -20.99 5.49
C THR A 136 4.06 -22.11 5.54
N GLY A 137 5.34 -21.84 5.28
CA GLY A 137 6.39 -22.86 5.29
C GLY A 137 6.55 -23.56 6.65
N HIS A 138 6.42 -22.81 7.75
CA HIS A 138 6.47 -23.40 9.09
C HIS A 138 5.28 -24.33 9.37
N ILE A 139 4.07 -23.98 8.92
CA ILE A 139 2.90 -24.85 9.06
C ILE A 139 3.00 -26.08 8.15
N GLU A 140 3.50 -25.92 6.92
CA GLU A 140 3.74 -27.05 6.00
C GLU A 140 4.67 -28.10 6.64
N GLU A 141 5.73 -27.67 7.33
CA GLU A 141 6.64 -28.56 8.04
C GLU A 141 5.93 -29.31 9.18
N ILE A 142 5.15 -28.62 10.00
CA ILE A 142 4.37 -29.24 11.09
C ILE A 142 3.36 -30.26 10.54
N VAL A 143 2.64 -29.91 9.48
CA VAL A 143 1.66 -30.81 8.83
C VAL A 143 2.36 -32.04 8.27
N LYS A 144 3.55 -31.88 7.67
CA LYS A 144 4.34 -32.99 7.15
C LYS A 144 4.77 -33.94 8.27
N THR A 145 5.33 -33.43 9.36
CA THR A 145 5.74 -34.24 10.51
C THR A 145 4.56 -34.95 11.18
N ALA A 146 3.37 -34.35 11.19
CA ALA A 146 2.17 -34.98 11.77
C ALA A 146 1.54 -36.07 10.87
N ARG A 147 1.96 -36.20 9.61
CA ARG A 147 1.51 -37.24 8.67
C ARG A 147 2.42 -38.47 8.64
N GLU A 148 3.68 -38.31 9.05
CA GLU A 148 4.68 -39.38 9.19
C GLU A 148 4.48 -40.15 10.51
#